data_AF-A0A3S1ZQ60-F1
#
_entry.id   AF-A0A3S1ZQ60-F1
#
_cell.length_a   1.000
_cell.length_b   1.000
_cell.length_c   1.000
_cell.angle_alpha   90.00
_cell.angle_beta   90.00
_cell.angle_gamma   90.00
#
_symmetry.space_group_name_H-M   'P 1'
#
loop_
_entity.id
_entity.type
_entity.pdbx_description
1 polymer ?
#
loop_
_entity_poly.entity_id
_entity_poly.type
_entity_poly.pdbx_seq_one_letter_code
_entity_poly.pdbx_strand_id
1 'polypeptide(L)'
;MTGPREMFEAREGEQRLENDPALMPPDDGIVFIGRIASPWTTRETCPKNMRAARETGQKAVLTIDAPYRNGLRGLERASHVIILSWLHHAPRDLIVQKPR
;
A
#
# COMPACT_ATOMS: atom_id res chain seq x y z
N MET A 1 -16.31 -12.30 -4.89
CA MET A 1 -15.50 -11.09 -4.62
C MET A 1 -15.86 -10.62 -3.22
N THR A 2 -15.07 -11.06 -2.26
CA THR A 2 -15.14 -10.74 -0.84
C THR A 2 -14.87 -9.24 -0.67
N GLY A 3 -15.75 -8.48 -0.02
CA GLY A 3 -15.58 -7.03 0.13
C GLY A 3 -14.32 -6.69 0.96
N PRO A 4 -13.74 -5.47 0.84
CA PRO A 4 -12.58 -5.06 1.63
C PRO A 4 -12.77 -5.25 3.14
N ARG A 5 -14.01 -5.14 3.63
CA ARG A 5 -14.37 -5.34 5.05
C ARG A 5 -14.16 -6.78 5.54
N GLU A 6 -14.45 -7.79 4.71
CA GLU A 6 -14.28 -9.20 5.07
C GLU A 6 -12.79 -9.61 5.13
N MET A 7 -11.90 -8.91 4.39
CA MET A 7 -10.45 -9.21 4.40
C MET A 7 -9.76 -8.82 5.72
N PHE A 8 -10.35 -7.93 6.51
CA PHE A 8 -9.74 -7.34 7.70
C PHE A 8 -10.61 -7.46 8.96
N GLU A 9 -11.39 -8.53 9.13
CA GLU A 9 -12.12 -8.72 10.38
C GLU A 9 -11.20 -8.62 11.60
N ALA A 10 -11.66 -7.88 12.62
CA ALA A 10 -10.90 -7.67 13.84
C ALA A 10 -10.79 -8.98 14.63
N ARG A 11 -9.59 -9.30 15.08
CA ARG A 11 -9.29 -10.51 15.84
C ARG A 11 -9.45 -10.25 17.33
N GLU A 12 -9.42 -11.32 18.13
CA GLU A 12 -9.41 -11.21 19.58
C GLU A 12 -8.24 -10.32 20.07
N GLY A 13 -8.58 -9.29 20.86
CA GLY A 13 -7.63 -8.31 21.37
C GLY A 13 -7.28 -7.18 20.40
N GLU A 14 -7.89 -7.14 19.21
CA GLU A 14 -7.84 -5.99 18.32
C GLU A 14 -9.01 -5.04 18.57
N GLN A 15 -8.79 -3.75 18.30
CA GLN A 15 -9.80 -2.72 18.54
C GLN A 15 -9.92 -1.79 17.33
N ARG A 16 -11.17 -1.49 16.97
CA ARG A 16 -11.52 -0.49 15.97
C ARG A 16 -11.98 0.81 16.62
N LEU A 17 -11.76 1.92 15.93
CA LEU A 17 -12.43 3.19 16.20
C LEU A 17 -13.94 3.02 15.95
N GLU A 18 -14.74 3.79 16.67
CA GLU A 18 -16.19 3.84 16.45
C GLU A 18 -16.54 4.40 15.07
N ASN A 19 -15.80 5.44 14.64
CA ASN A 19 -15.96 6.09 13.35
C ASN A 19 -14.74 5.77 12.47
N ASP A 20 -15.00 5.35 11.23
CA ASP A 20 -13.94 5.09 10.25
C ASP A 20 -13.40 6.40 9.66
N PRO A 21 -12.10 6.74 9.86
CA PRO A 21 -11.49 7.92 9.27
C PRO A 21 -11.54 7.95 7.73
N ALA A 22 -11.76 6.80 7.08
CA ALA A 22 -11.98 6.75 5.63
C ALA A 22 -13.32 7.38 5.19
N LEU A 23 -14.30 7.48 6.09
CA LEU A 23 -15.63 8.03 5.82
C LEU A 23 -15.78 9.48 6.29
N MET A 24 -14.76 10.03 6.95
CA MET A 24 -14.75 11.41 7.42
C MET A 24 -14.29 12.36 6.32
N PRO A 25 -14.72 13.64 6.35
CA PRO A 25 -14.12 14.68 5.51
C PRO A 25 -12.60 14.74 5.77
N PRO A 26 -11.75 14.64 4.73
CA PRO A 26 -10.31 14.72 4.91
C PRO A 26 -9.86 16.18 5.07
N ASP A 27 -8.80 16.39 5.85
CA ASP A 27 -8.16 17.71 5.96
C ASP A 27 -7.41 18.11 4.67
N ASP A 28 -6.92 17.13 3.91
CA ASP A 28 -6.19 17.33 2.64
C ASP A 28 -6.31 16.10 1.72
N GLY A 29 -5.87 16.23 0.47
CA GLY A 29 -5.93 15.21 -0.57
C GLY A 29 -4.56 14.65 -0.97
N ILE A 30 -4.56 13.40 -1.42
CA ILE A 30 -3.40 12.78 -2.08
C ILE A 30 -3.73 12.53 -3.53
N VAL A 31 -2.85 12.95 -4.43
CA VAL A 31 -2.93 12.66 -5.86
C VAL A 31 -2.02 11.49 -6.18
N PHE A 32 -2.58 10.45 -6.80
CA PHE A 32 -1.77 9.33 -7.30
C PHE A 32 -1.08 9.74 -8.60
N ILE A 33 0.24 9.60 -8.64
CA ILE A 33 1.08 9.98 -9.79
C ILE A 33 1.42 8.81 -10.71
N GLY A 34 0.81 7.65 -10.45
CA GLY A 34 1.16 6.40 -11.13
C GLY A 34 0.61 5.17 -10.41
N ARG A 35 1.11 4.00 -10.81
CA ARG A 35 0.67 2.69 -10.32
C ARG A 35 1.84 1.72 -10.14
N ILE A 36 1.72 0.84 -9.14
CA ILE A 36 2.61 -0.30 -8.93
C ILE A 36 1.92 -1.56 -9.46
N ALA A 37 2.59 -2.30 -10.33
CA ALA A 37 2.20 -3.64 -10.73
C ALA A 37 3.19 -4.64 -10.15
N SER A 38 2.69 -5.64 -9.43
CA SER A 38 3.50 -6.67 -8.78
C SER A 38 2.92 -8.06 -9.09
N PRO A 39 3.70 -9.13 -8.89
CA PRO A 39 3.21 -10.50 -9.02
C PRO A 39 2.32 -10.92 -7.83
N TRP A 40 2.29 -10.14 -6.74
CA TRP A 40 1.52 -10.44 -5.54
C TRP A 40 0.12 -9.84 -5.68
N THR A 41 -0.80 -10.66 -6.18
CA THR A 41 -2.17 -10.24 -6.53
C THR A 41 -3.17 -10.42 -5.39
N THR A 42 -2.77 -11.07 -4.30
CA THR A 42 -3.58 -11.23 -3.08
C THR A 42 -2.80 -10.83 -1.84
N ARG A 43 -3.50 -10.41 -0.78
CA ARG A 43 -2.86 -10.01 0.48
C ARG A 43 -2.03 -11.14 1.09
N GLU A 44 -2.50 -12.37 0.97
CA GLU A 44 -1.85 -13.57 1.51
C GLU A 44 -0.55 -13.91 0.78
N THR A 45 -0.44 -13.54 -0.50
CA THR A 45 0.78 -13.75 -1.31
C THR A 45 1.78 -12.61 -1.19
N CYS A 46 1.36 -11.45 -0.66
CA CYS A 46 2.26 -10.33 -0.43
C CYS A 46 3.35 -10.68 0.60
N PRO A 47 4.63 -10.44 0.28
CA PRO A 47 5.72 -10.70 1.21
C PRO A 47 5.60 -9.76 2.43
N LYS A 48 5.79 -10.32 3.64
CA LYS A 48 5.71 -9.56 4.90
C LYS A 48 6.80 -8.49 5.05
N ASN A 49 7.89 -8.61 4.28
CA ASN A 49 8.99 -7.66 4.27
C ASN A 49 9.79 -7.74 2.96
N MET A 50 10.67 -6.75 2.75
CA MET A 50 11.49 -6.65 1.53
C MET A 50 12.51 -7.77 1.37
N ARG A 51 12.97 -8.42 2.45
CA ARG A 51 13.89 -9.56 2.36
C ARG A 51 13.19 -10.73 1.67
N ALA A 52 12.02 -11.14 2.19
CA ALA A 52 11.23 -12.22 1.60
C ALA A 52 10.87 -11.92 0.15
N ALA A 53 10.52 -10.66 -0.18
CA ALA A 53 10.27 -10.24 -1.54
C ALA A 53 11.48 -10.49 -2.47
N ARG A 54 12.68 -10.09 -2.04
CA ARG A 54 13.93 -10.24 -2.81
C ARG A 54 14.32 -11.70 -3.03
N GLU A 55 14.09 -12.57 -2.04
CA GLU A 55 14.39 -14.01 -2.14
C GLU A 55 13.57 -14.70 -3.23
N THR A 56 12.38 -14.19 -3.58
CA THR A 56 11.57 -14.73 -4.68
C THR A 56 12.17 -14.45 -6.07
N GLY A 57 13.08 -13.48 -6.19
CA GLY A 57 13.63 -13.01 -7.47
C GLY A 57 12.62 -12.32 -8.40
N GLN A 58 11.36 -12.17 -7.99
CA GLN A 58 10.32 -11.55 -8.80
C GLN A 58 10.46 -10.02 -8.81
N LYS A 59 10.11 -9.39 -9.95
CA LYS A 59 10.19 -7.94 -10.14
C LYS A 59 8.80 -7.31 -10.10
N ALA A 60 8.76 -6.05 -9.69
CA ALA A 60 7.59 -5.18 -9.80
C ALA A 60 7.87 -4.03 -10.78
N VAL A 61 6.81 -3.43 -11.33
CA VAL A 61 6.88 -2.32 -12.28
C VAL A 61 6.19 -1.09 -11.68
N LEU A 62 6.90 0.04 -11.68
CA LEU A 62 6.38 1.36 -11.34
C LEU A 62 6.06 2.09 -12.65
N THR A 63 4.79 2.40 -12.88
CA THR A 63 4.36 3.23 -14.01
C THR A 63 4.05 4.63 -13.49
N ILE A 64 4.76 5.64 -13.97
CA ILE A 64 4.48 7.05 -13.67
C ILE A 64 3.64 7.65 -14.79
N ASP A 65 2.55 8.31 -14.40
CA ASP A 65 1.59 8.89 -15.33
C ASP A 65 2.20 10.08 -16.08
N ALA A 66 1.76 10.27 -17.32
CA ALA A 66 2.39 11.19 -18.26
C ALA A 66 2.67 12.62 -17.72
N PRO A 67 1.74 13.27 -16.98
CA PRO A 67 1.98 14.62 -16.45
C PRO A 67 3.16 14.73 -15.47
N TYR A 68 3.53 13.63 -14.79
CA TYR A 68 4.53 13.64 -13.72
C TYR A 68 5.92 13.19 -14.16
N ARG A 69 6.08 12.67 -15.39
CA ARG A 69 7.35 12.04 -15.85
C ARG A 69 8.53 13.00 -15.89
N ASN A 70 8.30 14.29 -16.17
CA ASN A 70 9.37 15.30 -16.15
C ASN A 70 10.03 15.44 -14.77
N GLY A 71 9.32 15.09 -13.69
CA GLY A 71 9.85 15.04 -12.33
C GLY A 71 10.88 13.93 -12.10
N LEU A 72 11.06 12.99 -13.04
CA LEU A 72 12.03 11.89 -12.94
C LEU A 72 13.42 12.26 -13.46
N ARG A 73 13.63 13.48 -13.97
CA ARG A 73 14.94 13.90 -14.51
C ARG A 73 16.05 13.72 -13.46
N GLY A 74 17.11 13.00 -13.81
CA GLY A 74 18.26 12.77 -12.93
C GLY A 74 18.15 11.52 -12.06
N LEU A 75 17.01 10.82 -12.09
CA LEU A 75 16.78 9.58 -11.34
C LEU A 75 17.67 8.44 -11.81
N GLU A 76 18.10 8.45 -13.06
CA GLU A 76 19.02 7.46 -13.67
C GLU A 76 20.38 7.37 -12.96
N ARG A 77 20.74 8.39 -12.17
CA ARG A 77 21.97 8.42 -11.37
C ARG A 77 21.82 7.73 -10.01
N ALA A 78 20.58 7.44 -9.60
CA ALA A 78 20.29 6.77 -8.34
C ALA A 78 20.24 5.25 -8.54
N SER A 79 20.98 4.52 -7.72
CA SER A 79 20.87 3.05 -7.65
C SER A 79 19.67 2.58 -6.84
N HIS A 80 19.10 3.47 -6.02
CA HIS A 80 18.01 3.18 -5.09
C HIS A 80 17.03 4.35 -5.03
N VAL A 81 15.75 4.03 -4.82
CA VAL A 81 14.67 5.02 -4.69
C VAL A 81 13.80 4.67 -3.50
N ILE A 82 13.23 5.70 -2.87
CA ILE A 82 12.18 5.53 -1.86
C ILE A 82 10.84 5.67 -2.58
N ILE A 83 10.00 4.65 -2.44
CA ILE A 83 8.64 4.66 -2.98
C ILE A 83 7.67 4.87 -1.83
N LEU A 84 6.94 5.98 -1.86
CA LEU A 84 5.78 6.20 -1.02
C LEU A 84 4.54 5.76 -1.80
N SER A 85 3.78 4.83 -1.23
CA SER A 85 2.60 4.25 -1.89
C SER A 85 1.40 4.25 -0.95
N TRP A 86 0.21 4.20 -1.53
CA TRP A 86 -1.04 4.16 -0.77
C TRP A 86 -1.57 2.72 -0.67
N LEU A 87 -1.68 2.22 0.57
CA LEU A 87 -2.25 0.91 0.86
C LEU A 87 -3.79 0.98 0.82
N HIS A 88 -4.35 1.16 -0.37
CA HIS A 88 -5.78 1.44 -0.61
C HIS A 88 -6.77 0.40 -0.08
N HIS A 89 -6.33 -0.82 0.24
CA HIS A 89 -7.17 -1.85 0.87
C HIS A 89 -7.08 -1.85 2.41
N ALA A 90 -6.10 -1.16 3.00
CA ALA A 90 -5.90 -1.21 4.45
C ALA A 90 -7.01 -0.43 5.18
N PRO A 91 -7.60 -1.02 6.24
CA PRO A 91 -8.56 -0.30 7.09
C PRO A 91 -7.87 0.87 7.79
N ARG A 92 -8.58 1.98 7.97
CA ARG A 92 -8.07 3.19 8.64
C ARG A 92 -8.57 3.33 10.07
N ASP A 93 -9.44 2.43 10.49
CA ASP A 93 -10.12 2.45 11.78
C ASP A 93 -9.54 1.44 12.79
N LEU A 94 -8.61 0.57 12.39
CA LEU A 94 -7.97 -0.39 13.30
C LEU A 94 -6.88 0.27 14.15
N ILE A 95 -7.18 0.55 15.42
CA ILE A 95 -6.35 1.36 16.31
C ILE A 95 -5.49 0.53 17.28
N VAL A 96 -5.96 -0.65 17.69
CA VAL A 96 -5.13 -1.64 18.40
C VAL A 96 -4.95 -2.83 17.50
N GLN A 97 -3.70 -3.13 17.16
CA GLN A 97 -3.31 -4.26 16.33
C GLN A 97 -2.53 -5.27 17.16
N LYS A 98 -2.75 -6.56 16.89
CA LYS A 98 -1.93 -7.64 17.46
C LYS A 98 -1.18 -8.34 16.32
N PRO A 99 -0.10 -7.73 15.80
CA PRO A 99 0.71 -8.33 14.74
C PRO A 99 1.56 -9.46 15.34
N ARG A 100 0.95 -10.64 15.52
CA ARG A 100 1.60 -11.89 15.92
C ARG A 100 0.95 -13.05 15.19
#